data_AF-A0A7K7E1H5-F1
#
_entry.id   AF-A0A7K7E1H5-F1
#
_cell.length_a   1.000
_cell.length_b   1.000
_cell.length_c   1.000
_cell.angle_alpha   90.00
_cell.angle_beta   90.00
_cell.angle_gamma   90.00
#
_symmetry.space_group_name_H-M   'P 1'
#
loop_
_entity.id
_entity.type
_entity.pdbx_description
1 polymer ?
#
loop_
_entity_poly.entity_id
_entity_poly.type
_entity_poly.pdbx_seq_one_letter_code
_entity_poly.pdbx_strand_id
1 'polypeptide(L)'
;CVTLDVQAACRDTTVTQELLKEGFHRDLLVKVELGEDAGGCAVAAQVRLPPGIYVDPYELATLQQHNLTKAVLFPDVIDVEAPEYLARDLLLLLFLEPDARCSRCFRAAVPVHARYHRPAQGTEEALVVLESPEVLLCCCHSHLSAECWKPAEVDAPCSSDNTSPCQWHSTKHSPAYKESMLRVPVGLREHNSLVCALTLLTTVLCSGVILAAACKYGHFP
;
A
#
# COMPACT_ATOMS: atom_id res chain seq x y z
N CYS A 1 -25.88 9.12 47.26
CA CYS A 1 -25.76 8.38 45.99
C CYS A 1 -24.30 8.27 45.67
N VAL A 2 -23.74 7.07 45.77
CA VAL A 2 -22.39 6.78 45.30
C VAL A 2 -22.41 6.97 43.79
N THR A 3 -21.63 7.92 43.29
CA THR A 3 -21.36 8.06 41.86
C THR A 3 -20.51 6.86 41.45
N LEU A 4 -21.15 5.87 40.83
CA LEU A 4 -20.47 4.82 40.09
C LEU A 4 -19.79 5.50 38.90
N ASP A 5 -18.48 5.74 39.07
CA ASP A 5 -17.57 6.09 38.01
C ASP A 5 -17.44 4.84 37.12
N VAL A 6 -18.33 4.73 36.12
CA VAL A 6 -18.20 3.72 35.08
C VAL A 6 -17.09 4.22 34.16
N GLN A 7 -15.86 3.83 34.43
CA GLN A 7 -14.80 3.84 33.42
C GLN A 7 -15.36 3.16 32.17
N ALA A 8 -15.58 3.93 31.11
CA ALA A 8 -16.01 3.39 29.84
C ALA A 8 -14.84 2.57 29.29
N ALA A 9 -14.90 1.25 29.42
CA ALA A 9 -13.90 0.37 28.85
C ALA A 9 -13.94 0.52 27.33
N CYS A 10 -12.89 1.13 26.75
CA CYS A 10 -12.73 1.22 25.31
C CYS A 10 -12.79 -0.17 24.70
N ARG A 11 -13.70 -0.38 23.75
CA ARG A 11 -13.75 -1.64 23.00
C ARG A 11 -12.65 -1.66 21.97
N ASP A 12 -12.07 -2.84 21.76
CA ASP A 12 -11.01 -3.02 20.78
C ASP A 12 -11.53 -2.75 19.36
N THR A 13 -10.73 -2.00 18.60
CA THR A 13 -10.91 -1.84 17.16
C THR A 13 -10.21 -2.99 16.46
N THR A 14 -10.90 -3.67 15.55
CA THR A 14 -10.31 -4.77 14.78
C THR A 14 -9.96 -4.27 13.38
N VAL A 15 -8.75 -4.60 12.94
CA VAL A 15 -8.24 -4.20 11.62
C VAL A 15 -7.82 -5.46 10.88
N THR A 16 -8.39 -5.67 9.70
CA THR A 16 -8.00 -6.76 8.82
C THR A 16 -7.45 -6.18 7.53
N GLN A 17 -6.25 -6.61 7.18
CA GLN A 17 -5.58 -6.28 5.93
C GLN A 17 -5.37 -7.55 5.12
N GLU A 18 -5.73 -7.51 3.84
CA GLU A 18 -5.65 -8.65 2.92
C GLU A 18 -5.10 -8.18 1.56
N LEU A 19 -4.18 -8.95 0.98
CA LEU A 19 -3.79 -8.82 -0.43
C LEU A 19 -4.59 -9.81 -1.27
N LEU A 20 -5.39 -9.29 -2.19
CA LEU A 20 -6.22 -10.08 -3.10
C LEU A 20 -5.56 -10.19 -4.48
N LYS A 21 -6.11 -11.09 -5.32
CA LYS A 21 -5.59 -11.45 -6.66
C LYS A 21 -4.22 -12.12 -6.61
N GLU A 22 -3.65 -12.45 -7.77
CA GLU A 22 -2.33 -13.09 -7.93
C GLU A 22 -1.39 -12.27 -8.85
N GLY A 23 -0.08 -12.52 -8.74
CA GLY A 23 0.95 -11.84 -9.55
C GLY A 23 1.51 -10.56 -8.93
N PHE A 24 2.02 -9.65 -9.76
CA PHE A 24 2.64 -8.38 -9.33
C PHE A 24 1.61 -7.28 -9.10
N HIS A 25 0.42 -7.37 -9.70
CA HIS A 25 -0.68 -6.45 -9.49
C HIS A 25 -1.71 -7.12 -8.55
N ARG A 26 -1.92 -6.54 -7.37
CA ARG A 26 -2.80 -7.02 -6.30
C ARG A 26 -3.78 -5.94 -5.89
N ASP A 27 -4.82 -6.30 -5.16
CA ASP A 27 -5.65 -5.31 -4.45
C ASP A 27 -5.37 -5.41 -2.96
N LEU A 28 -5.02 -4.30 -2.33
CA LEU A 28 -4.94 -4.18 -0.87
C LEU A 28 -6.33 -3.85 -0.32
N LEU A 29 -6.97 -4.83 0.32
CA LEU A 29 -8.26 -4.65 0.99
C LEU A 29 -8.04 -4.40 2.49
N VAL A 30 -8.51 -3.26 2.96
CA VAL A 30 -8.50 -2.91 4.39
C VAL A 30 -9.95 -2.91 4.91
N LYS A 31 -10.17 -3.64 5.99
CA LYS A 31 -11.44 -3.69 6.74
C LYS A 31 -11.19 -3.25 8.17
N VAL A 32 -12.00 -2.34 8.67
CA VAL A 32 -11.92 -1.84 10.03
C VAL A 32 -13.28 -2.03 10.69
N GLU A 33 -13.28 -2.61 11.88
CA GLU A 33 -14.45 -2.70 12.74
C GLU A 33 -14.17 -1.90 14.01
N LEU A 34 -14.79 -0.72 14.12
CA LEU A 34 -14.57 0.20 15.23
C LEU A 34 -15.19 -0.34 16.52
N GLY A 35 -14.49 -0.17 17.65
CA GLY A 35 -15.00 -0.50 18.98
C GLY A 35 -16.26 0.29 19.37
N GLU A 36 -16.40 1.50 18.84
CA GLU A 36 -17.48 2.45 19.08
C GLU A 36 -18.08 2.92 17.74
N ASP A 37 -19.26 3.54 17.78
CA ASP A 37 -19.86 4.15 16.58
C ASP A 37 -18.99 5.32 16.09
N ALA A 38 -18.78 5.41 14.78
CA ALA A 38 -18.04 6.52 14.16
C ALA A 38 -18.77 7.86 14.33
N GLY A 39 -20.08 7.87 14.63
CA GLY A 39 -20.81 9.10 14.94
C GLY A 39 -20.75 10.16 13.84
N GLY A 40 -20.69 9.72 12.57
CA GLY A 40 -20.55 10.59 11.40
C GLY A 40 -19.14 11.09 11.09
N CYS A 41 -18.11 10.61 11.80
CA CYS A 41 -16.72 10.88 11.46
C CYS A 41 -16.30 10.16 10.16
N ALA A 42 -15.38 10.77 9.42
CA ALA A 42 -14.67 10.07 8.37
C ALA A 42 -13.65 9.10 8.99
N VAL A 43 -13.57 7.89 8.45
CA VAL A 43 -12.65 6.84 8.90
C VAL A 43 -11.61 6.63 7.81
N ALA A 44 -10.34 6.63 8.18
CA ALA A 44 -9.24 6.36 7.27
C ALA A 44 -8.27 5.34 7.86
N ALA A 45 -7.54 4.65 6.98
CA ALA A 45 -6.45 3.77 7.32
C ALA A 45 -5.14 4.37 6.77
N GLN A 46 -4.20 4.64 7.66
CA GLN A 46 -2.85 5.02 7.27
C GLN A 46 -2.01 3.75 7.13
N VAL A 47 -1.63 3.43 5.89
CA VAL A 47 -0.85 2.26 5.52
C VAL A 47 0.57 2.72 5.17
N ARG A 48 1.58 2.14 5.81
CA ARG A 48 2.97 2.28 5.39
C ARG A 48 3.30 1.19 4.38
N LEU A 49 3.64 1.61 3.17
CA LEU A 49 4.04 0.72 2.08
C LEU A 49 5.57 0.65 2.05
N PRO A 50 6.19 -0.53 2.30
CA PRO A 50 7.63 -0.69 2.20
C PRO A 50 8.09 -0.60 0.73
N PRO A 51 9.41 -0.47 0.45
CA PRO A 51 9.91 -0.19 -0.90
C PRO A 51 9.58 -1.29 -1.92
N GLY A 52 9.26 -2.52 -1.47
CA GLY A 52 8.88 -3.64 -2.35
C GLY A 52 7.48 -3.54 -2.97
N ILE A 53 6.65 -2.56 -2.58
CA ILE A 53 5.28 -2.40 -3.07
C ILE A 53 4.92 -0.92 -3.21
N TYR A 54 4.06 -0.58 -4.18
CA TYR A 54 3.60 0.80 -4.37
C TYR A 54 2.17 0.85 -4.91
N VAL A 55 1.54 2.03 -4.86
CA VAL A 55 0.29 2.32 -5.58
C VAL A 55 0.65 3.14 -6.82
N ASP A 56 0.15 2.75 -7.99
CA ASP A 56 0.33 3.53 -9.20
C ASP A 56 -0.52 4.82 -9.13
N PRO A 57 0.09 6.03 -9.14
CA PRO A 57 -0.65 7.28 -9.04
C PRO A 57 -1.60 7.53 -10.23
N TYR A 58 -1.29 7.01 -11.42
CA TYR A 58 -2.13 7.16 -12.61
C TYR A 58 -3.37 6.26 -12.55
N GLU A 59 -3.20 5.03 -12.06
CA GLU A 59 -4.33 4.12 -11.80
C GLU A 59 -5.21 4.67 -10.68
N LEU A 60 -4.61 5.15 -9.58
CA LEU A 60 -5.34 5.75 -8.47
C LEU A 60 -6.16 6.96 -8.92
N ALA A 61 -5.58 7.85 -9.73
CA ALA A 61 -6.31 9.01 -10.28
C ALA A 61 -7.54 8.60 -11.09
N THR A 62 -7.44 7.51 -11.87
CA THR A 62 -8.57 6.97 -12.63
C THR A 62 -9.66 6.41 -11.70
N LEU A 63 -9.29 5.68 -10.65
CA LEU A 63 -10.25 5.17 -9.67
C LEU A 63 -10.96 6.29 -8.92
N GLN A 64 -10.24 7.36 -8.58
CA GLN A 64 -10.80 8.54 -7.93
C GLN A 64 -11.79 9.28 -8.83
N GLN A 65 -11.48 9.43 -10.12
CA GLN A 65 -12.41 10.02 -11.11
C GLN A 65 -13.74 9.27 -11.20
N HIS A 66 -13.72 7.95 -10.98
CA HIS A 66 -14.90 7.11 -10.98
C HIS A 66 -15.52 6.87 -9.59
N ASN A 67 -15.02 7.54 -8.53
CA ASN A 67 -15.46 7.37 -7.15
C ASN A 67 -15.39 5.90 -6.65
N LEU A 68 -14.45 5.11 -7.16
CA LEU A 68 -14.29 3.70 -6.75
C LEU A 68 -13.41 3.56 -5.52
N THR A 69 -12.50 4.51 -5.30
CA THR A 69 -11.55 4.50 -4.18
C THR A 69 -11.13 5.94 -3.90
N LYS A 70 -10.93 6.28 -2.63
CA LYS A 70 -10.43 7.57 -2.20
C LYS A 70 -9.17 7.36 -1.37
N ALA A 71 -8.05 7.91 -1.83
CA ALA A 71 -6.80 7.83 -1.09
C ALA A 71 -5.87 9.01 -1.38
N VAL A 72 -4.88 9.23 -0.52
CA VAL A 72 -3.78 10.20 -0.72
C VAL A 72 -2.46 9.48 -0.51
N LEU A 73 -1.47 9.80 -1.35
CA LEU A 73 -0.12 9.24 -1.30
C LEU A 73 0.89 10.30 -0.85
N PHE A 74 1.83 9.90 -0.01
CA PHE A 74 2.96 10.72 0.41
C PHE A 74 4.27 9.94 0.27
N PRO A 75 5.23 10.42 -0.54
CA PRO A 75 5.09 11.50 -1.52
C PRO A 75 4.04 11.20 -2.60
N ASP A 76 3.52 12.24 -3.24
CA ASP A 76 2.56 12.17 -4.34
C ASP A 76 3.20 11.79 -5.69
N VAL A 77 4.52 12.01 -5.82
CA VAL A 77 5.31 11.60 -6.98
C VAL A 77 6.01 10.27 -6.70
N ILE A 78 5.66 9.25 -7.48
CA ILE A 78 6.21 7.90 -7.38
C ILE A 78 6.87 7.53 -8.70
N ASP A 79 8.14 7.12 -8.64
CA ASP A 79 8.80 6.45 -9.76
C ASP A 79 8.24 5.02 -9.85
N VAL A 80 7.42 4.75 -10.85
CA VAL A 80 6.79 3.44 -11.08
C VAL A 80 7.77 2.42 -11.67
N GLU A 81 8.90 2.87 -12.22
CA GLU A 81 9.93 2.03 -12.84
C GLU A 81 11.06 1.67 -11.87
N ALA A 82 11.20 2.40 -10.77
CA ALA A 82 12.21 2.12 -9.76
C ALA A 82 12.06 0.68 -9.20
N PRO A 83 13.17 -0.09 -9.07
CA PRO A 83 13.16 -1.35 -8.35
C PRO A 83 13.14 -1.13 -6.85
N GLU A 84 12.86 -2.20 -6.08
CA GLU A 84 12.75 -2.14 -4.61
C GLU A 84 13.98 -1.48 -3.95
N TYR A 85 15.18 -1.88 -4.35
CA TYR A 85 16.43 -1.41 -3.74
C TYR A 85 16.80 0.06 -4.03
N LEU A 86 16.04 0.76 -4.89
CA LEU A 86 16.16 2.20 -5.14
C LEU A 86 14.91 2.97 -4.68
N ALA A 87 13.84 2.26 -4.38
CA ALA A 87 12.60 2.85 -3.90
C ALA A 87 12.70 3.23 -2.42
N ARG A 88 11.73 4.02 -1.97
CA ARG A 88 11.56 4.43 -0.58
C ARG A 88 10.17 4.04 -0.11
N ASP A 89 9.99 4.06 1.20
CA ASP A 89 8.67 3.87 1.80
C ASP A 89 7.70 4.93 1.31
N LEU A 90 6.44 4.54 1.18
CA LEU A 90 5.33 5.42 0.87
C LEU A 90 4.32 5.37 2.01
N LEU A 91 3.69 6.50 2.29
CA LEU A 91 2.55 6.57 3.19
C LEU A 91 1.28 6.70 2.35
N LEU A 92 0.34 5.80 2.56
CA LEU A 92 -0.96 5.80 1.93
C LEU A 92 -2.01 6.12 3.00
N LEU A 93 -2.77 7.19 2.81
CA LEU A 93 -3.98 7.46 3.57
C LEU A 93 -5.19 7.01 2.76
N LEU A 94 -5.79 5.88 3.14
CA LEU A 94 -6.95 5.29 2.47
C LEU A 94 -8.24 5.64 3.22
N PHE A 95 -9.16 6.36 2.58
CA PHE A 95 -10.46 6.68 3.18
C PHE A 95 -11.39 5.48 3.04
N LEU A 96 -12.01 5.08 4.15
CA LEU A 96 -12.86 3.89 4.23
C LEU A 96 -14.34 4.27 4.13
N GLU A 97 -15.11 3.45 3.42
CA GLU A 97 -16.55 3.62 3.30
C GLU A 97 -17.30 2.66 4.24
N PRO A 98 -18.45 3.08 4.80
CA PRO A 98 -19.23 2.25 5.70
C PRO A 98 -19.80 1.01 5.01
N ASP A 99 -19.80 -0.13 5.71
CA ASP A 99 -20.42 -1.35 5.22
C ASP A 99 -21.94 -1.33 5.45
N ALA A 100 -22.72 -1.65 4.41
CA ALA A 100 -24.17 -1.62 4.46
C ALA A 100 -24.78 -2.61 5.48
N ARG A 101 -24.03 -3.64 5.90
CA ARG A 101 -24.50 -4.71 6.80
C ARG A 101 -24.05 -4.53 8.24
N CYS A 102 -23.13 -3.62 8.51
CA CYS A 102 -22.53 -3.42 9.83
C CYS A 102 -22.22 -1.94 10.04
N SER A 103 -22.93 -1.30 10.97
CA SER A 103 -22.85 0.14 11.23
C SER A 103 -21.48 0.62 11.74
N ARG A 104 -20.66 -0.29 12.29
CA ARG A 104 -19.31 -0.02 12.80
C ARG A 104 -18.21 -0.56 11.90
N CYS A 105 -18.55 -1.12 10.75
CA CYS A 105 -17.61 -1.71 9.81
C CYS A 105 -17.37 -0.76 8.65
N PHE A 106 -16.10 -0.63 8.28
CA PHE A 106 -15.64 0.23 7.21
C PHE A 106 -14.67 -0.55 6.33
N ARG A 107 -14.67 -0.28 5.03
CA ARG A 107 -13.74 -0.93 4.10
C ARG A 107 -13.39 -0.06 2.92
N ALA A 108 -12.21 -0.30 2.37
CA ALA A 108 -11.80 0.18 1.05
C ALA A 108 -10.76 -0.76 0.47
N ALA A 109 -10.63 -0.74 -0.85
CA ALA A 109 -9.59 -1.46 -1.57
C ALA A 109 -8.81 -0.47 -2.43
N VAL A 110 -7.52 -0.72 -2.64
CA VAL A 110 -6.68 0.06 -3.55
C VAL A 110 -5.74 -0.89 -4.31
N PRO A 111 -5.51 -0.70 -5.62
CA PRO A 111 -4.55 -1.50 -6.36
C PRO A 111 -3.13 -1.20 -5.89
N VAL A 112 -2.34 -2.25 -5.71
CA VAL A 112 -0.94 -2.18 -5.32
C VAL A 112 -0.11 -3.06 -6.25
N HIS A 113 1.13 -2.62 -6.49
CA HIS A 113 2.04 -3.20 -7.45
C HIS A 113 3.35 -3.59 -6.74
N ALA A 114 3.74 -4.85 -6.90
CA ALA A 114 5.05 -5.33 -6.44
C ALA A 114 6.17 -4.73 -7.30
N ARG A 115 7.29 -4.40 -6.66
CA ARG A 115 8.50 -3.98 -7.37
C ARG A 115 9.40 -5.17 -7.66
N TYR A 116 10.22 -5.06 -8.69
CA TYR A 116 11.31 -6.01 -8.91
C TYR A 116 12.36 -5.87 -7.80
N HIS A 117 12.81 -7.01 -7.29
CA HIS A 117 13.82 -7.10 -6.25
C HIS A 117 15.16 -7.59 -6.83
N ARG A 118 16.23 -7.43 -6.06
CA ARG A 118 17.52 -8.04 -6.41
C ARG A 118 17.41 -9.57 -6.38
N PRO A 119 18.22 -10.28 -7.18
CA PRO A 119 18.38 -11.71 -6.99
C PRO A 119 18.83 -12.02 -5.56
N ALA A 120 18.31 -13.09 -4.99
CA ALA A 120 18.59 -13.51 -3.63
C ALA A 120 19.56 -14.71 -3.61
N GLN A 121 20.09 -15.01 -2.43
CA GLN A 121 20.99 -16.15 -2.22
C GLN A 121 20.18 -17.28 -1.56
N GLY A 122 20.21 -18.47 -2.14
CA GLY A 122 19.52 -19.65 -1.59
C GLY A 122 17.99 -19.58 -1.53
N THR A 123 17.35 -18.56 -2.10
CA THR A 123 15.88 -18.43 -2.20
C THR A 123 15.48 -17.79 -3.53
N GLU A 124 14.38 -18.27 -4.10
CA GLU A 124 13.76 -17.73 -5.32
C GLU A 124 12.63 -16.74 -5.02
N GLU A 125 12.44 -16.38 -3.75
CA GLU A 125 11.42 -15.43 -3.32
C GLU A 125 12.02 -14.37 -2.38
N ALA A 126 11.59 -13.12 -2.59
CA ALA A 126 11.72 -12.02 -1.65
C ALA A 126 10.38 -11.80 -0.93
N LEU A 127 10.43 -11.44 0.35
CA LEU A 127 9.25 -11.18 1.17
C LEU A 127 9.06 -9.68 1.36
N VAL A 128 7.87 -9.19 1.03
CA VAL A 128 7.42 -7.84 1.35
C VAL A 128 6.37 -7.94 2.44
N VAL A 129 6.70 -7.45 3.63
CA VAL A 129 5.82 -7.47 4.80
C VAL A 129 5.11 -6.12 4.90
N LEU A 130 3.78 -6.13 4.84
CA LEU A 130 2.97 -4.96 5.15
C LEU A 130 2.58 -5.00 6.63
N GLU A 131 3.08 -3.99 7.35
CA GLU A 131 2.63 -3.67 8.69
C GLU A 131 1.12 -3.41 8.67
N SER A 132 0.46 -3.67 9.78
CA SER A 132 -0.97 -3.37 9.87
C SER A 132 -1.20 -1.86 9.95
N PRO A 133 -2.28 -1.34 9.35
CA PRO A 133 -2.49 0.09 9.25
C PRO A 133 -2.96 0.71 10.54
N GLU A 134 -2.62 1.99 10.73
CA GLU A 134 -3.15 2.81 11.82
C GLU A 134 -4.53 3.35 11.42
N VAL A 135 -5.53 3.15 12.29
CA VAL A 135 -6.89 3.67 12.08
C VAL A 135 -6.97 5.10 12.56
N LEU A 136 -7.47 5.97 11.69
CA LEU A 136 -7.62 7.41 11.93
C LEU A 136 -9.08 7.84 11.79
N LEU A 137 -9.55 8.72 12.68
CA LEU A 137 -10.84 9.38 12.59
C LEU A 137 -10.70 10.89 12.42
N CYS A 138 -11.49 11.46 11.50
CA CYS A 138 -11.65 12.90 11.30
C CYS A 138 -13.11 13.29 11.59
N CYS A 139 -13.33 14.14 12.59
CA CYS A 139 -14.65 14.49 13.10
C CYS A 139 -14.83 16.01 13.10
N CYS A 140 -15.89 16.53 12.45
CA CYS A 140 -16.16 17.98 12.43
C CYS A 140 -17.05 18.45 13.59
N HIS A 141 -17.92 17.58 14.13
CA HIS A 141 -18.95 17.96 15.11
C HIS A 141 -19.23 16.91 16.20
N SER A 142 -18.57 15.75 16.16
CA SER A 142 -18.78 14.66 17.12
C SER A 142 -17.70 14.65 18.19
N HIS A 143 -18.12 14.42 19.44
CA HIS A 143 -17.21 14.22 20.55
C HIS A 143 -16.69 12.78 20.52
N LEU A 144 -15.43 12.60 20.11
CA LEU A 144 -14.73 11.35 20.33
C LEU A 144 -14.44 11.17 21.83
N SER A 145 -14.53 9.92 22.31
CA SER A 145 -14.09 9.61 23.67
C SER A 145 -12.60 9.89 23.82
N ALA A 146 -12.27 10.90 24.64
CA ALA A 146 -10.88 11.26 24.94
C ALA A 146 -10.12 10.13 25.67
N GLU A 147 -10.84 9.15 26.24
CA GLU A 147 -10.26 7.97 26.86
C GLU A 147 -9.75 6.96 25.81
N CYS A 148 -10.41 6.86 24.66
CA CYS A 148 -10.11 5.86 23.64
C CYS A 148 -9.27 6.39 22.47
N TRP A 149 -9.39 7.69 22.18
CA TRP A 149 -8.76 8.34 21.03
C TRP A 149 -7.74 9.39 21.49
N LYS A 150 -6.61 9.49 20.78
CA LYS A 150 -5.59 10.54 20.97
C LYS A 150 -5.43 11.32 19.67
N PRO A 151 -5.08 12.63 19.73
CA PRO A 151 -4.69 13.36 18.53
C PRO A 151 -3.53 12.66 17.81
N ALA A 152 -3.63 12.60 16.49
CA ALA A 152 -2.60 12.06 15.60
C ALA A 152 -1.98 13.22 14.79
N GLU A 153 -0.66 13.28 14.74
CA GLU A 153 0.07 14.26 13.94
C GLU A 153 0.10 13.81 12.47
N VAL A 154 -1.01 14.00 11.78
CA VAL A 154 -1.16 13.65 10.36
C VAL A 154 -1.61 14.89 9.59
N ASP A 155 -0.69 15.48 8.82
CA ASP A 155 -0.98 16.60 7.93
C ASP A 155 -1.67 16.11 6.64
N ALA A 156 -2.91 15.65 6.77
CA ALA A 156 -3.71 15.15 5.65
C ALA A 156 -5.14 15.71 5.65
N PRO A 157 -5.77 15.84 4.47
CA PRO A 157 -7.13 16.36 4.35
C PRO A 157 -8.18 15.38 4.88
N CYS A 158 -9.32 15.86 5.38
CA CYS A 158 -10.45 15.02 5.85
C CYS A 158 -11.09 14.17 4.72
N SER A 159 -10.87 14.55 3.47
CA SER A 159 -11.47 13.96 2.28
C SER A 159 -10.54 14.16 1.09
N SER A 160 -10.63 13.31 0.07
CA SER A 160 -9.94 13.50 -1.21
C SER A 160 -10.28 14.84 -1.87
N ASP A 161 -11.46 15.39 -1.58
CA ASP A 161 -12.04 16.50 -2.34
C ASP A 161 -11.81 17.87 -1.69
N ASN A 162 -11.32 17.92 -0.45
CA ASN A 162 -11.13 19.15 0.31
C ASN A 162 -9.68 19.27 0.79
N THR A 163 -9.02 20.38 0.47
CA THR A 163 -7.62 20.64 0.84
C THR A 163 -7.42 21.13 2.27
N SER A 164 -8.49 21.37 3.05
CA SER A 164 -8.33 21.84 4.43
C SER A 164 -7.77 20.73 5.35
N PRO A 165 -6.68 21.00 6.10
CA PRO A 165 -6.10 20.04 7.04
C PRO A 165 -7.09 19.74 8.15
N CYS A 166 -6.97 18.55 8.72
CA CYS A 166 -7.92 18.03 9.69
C CYS A 166 -7.26 17.52 10.95
N GLN A 167 -7.98 17.62 12.07
CA GLN A 167 -7.52 17.08 13.33
C GLN A 167 -7.83 15.58 13.36
N TRP A 168 -6.85 14.79 12.95
CA TRP A 168 -6.95 13.33 12.99
C TRP A 168 -6.76 12.81 14.40
N HIS A 169 -7.45 11.71 14.71
CA HIS A 169 -7.31 10.99 15.95
C HIS A 169 -7.00 9.52 15.68
N SER A 170 -6.06 8.95 16.44
CA SER A 170 -5.76 7.52 16.37
C SER A 170 -6.13 6.80 17.65
N THR A 171 -6.32 5.49 17.55
CA THR A 171 -6.67 4.64 18.69
C THR A 171 -5.51 4.60 19.70
N LYS A 172 -5.83 4.70 20.99
CA LYS A 172 -4.84 4.47 22.06
C LYS A 172 -4.56 2.98 22.28
N HIS A 173 -5.50 2.12 21.90
CA HIS A 173 -5.41 0.67 22.05
C HIS A 173 -4.93 0.06 20.75
N SER A 174 -3.91 -0.82 20.82
CA SER A 174 -3.39 -1.53 19.66
C SER A 174 -4.44 -2.52 19.13
N PRO A 175 -4.91 -2.37 17.88
CA PRO A 175 -5.71 -3.38 17.20
C PRO A 175 -5.07 -4.77 17.23
N ALA A 176 -5.91 -5.80 17.15
CA ALA A 176 -5.45 -7.14 16.80
C ALA A 176 -4.98 -7.15 15.34
N TYR A 177 -3.67 -6.98 15.16
CA TYR A 177 -3.04 -6.83 13.86
C TYR A 177 -2.77 -8.17 13.19
N LYS A 178 -3.06 -8.26 11.89
CA LYS A 178 -2.63 -9.38 11.05
C LYS A 178 -1.80 -8.83 9.92
N GLU A 179 -0.49 -9.05 10.00
CA GLU A 179 0.44 -8.69 8.94
C GLU A 179 0.07 -9.43 7.65
N SER A 180 0.19 -8.73 6.53
CA SER A 180 0.07 -9.32 5.19
C SER A 180 1.45 -9.44 4.59
N MET A 181 1.72 -10.57 3.95
CA MET A 181 3.01 -10.84 3.33
C MET A 181 2.80 -11.10 1.84
N LEU A 182 3.59 -10.43 1.01
CA LEU A 182 3.66 -10.66 -0.43
C LEU A 182 4.98 -11.35 -0.77
N ARG A 183 4.88 -12.46 -1.52
CA ARG A 183 6.03 -13.17 -2.08
C ARG A 183 6.28 -12.67 -3.48
N VAL A 184 7.48 -12.17 -3.73
CA VAL A 184 7.92 -11.68 -5.03
C VAL A 184 8.98 -12.63 -5.57
N PRO A 185 8.79 -13.23 -6.76
CA PRO A 185 9.79 -14.11 -7.34
C PRO A 185 11.06 -13.33 -7.71
N VAL A 186 12.21 -13.91 -7.40
CA VAL A 186 13.53 -13.35 -7.67
C VAL A 186 14.47 -14.39 -8.27
N GLY A 187 15.47 -13.93 -9.01
CA GLY A 187 16.53 -14.81 -9.50
C GLY A 187 17.47 -15.26 -8.39
N LEU A 188 18.18 -16.37 -8.62
CA LEU A 188 19.25 -16.85 -7.77
C LEU A 188 20.58 -16.16 -8.11
N ARG A 189 21.26 -15.60 -7.11
CA ARG A 189 22.57 -14.95 -7.28
C ARG A 189 23.64 -15.92 -7.77
N GLU A 190 23.50 -17.20 -7.45
CA GLU A 190 24.39 -18.29 -7.87
C GLU A 190 24.43 -18.46 -9.39
N HIS A 191 23.32 -18.11 -10.08
CA HIS A 191 23.23 -18.21 -11.53
C HIS A 191 23.86 -17.01 -12.26
N ASN A 192 24.29 -15.97 -11.55
CA ASN A 192 24.71 -14.71 -12.15
C ASN A 192 25.82 -14.90 -13.21
N SER A 193 26.91 -15.60 -12.88
CA SER A 193 28.03 -15.82 -13.81
C SER A 193 27.61 -16.60 -15.06
N LEU A 194 26.76 -17.62 -14.89
CA LEU A 194 26.27 -18.44 -15.99
C LEU A 194 25.33 -17.63 -16.90
N VAL A 195 24.38 -16.90 -16.31
CA VAL A 195 23.45 -16.03 -17.05
C VAL A 195 24.21 -14.94 -17.80
N CYS A 196 25.21 -14.31 -17.18
CA CYS A 196 26.06 -13.32 -17.85
C CYS A 196 26.82 -13.93 -19.04
N ALA A 197 27.48 -15.07 -18.86
CA ALA A 197 28.26 -15.71 -19.91
C ALA A 197 27.38 -16.10 -21.12
N LEU A 198 26.22 -16.71 -20.86
CA LEU A 198 25.26 -17.07 -21.90
C LEU A 198 24.70 -15.85 -22.62
N THR A 199 24.31 -14.82 -21.87
CA THR A 199 23.76 -13.58 -22.44
C THR A 199 24.80 -12.90 -23.35
N LEU A 200 26.05 -12.80 -22.91
CA LEU A 200 27.14 -12.23 -23.71
C LEU A 200 27.39 -13.06 -24.97
N LEU A 201 27.47 -14.38 -24.86
CA LEU A 201 27.67 -15.27 -26.00
C LEU A 201 26.55 -15.10 -27.04
N THR A 202 25.29 -15.17 -26.58
CA THR A 202 24.12 -14.97 -27.45
C THR A 202 24.13 -13.60 -28.10
N THR A 203 24.45 -12.54 -27.34
CA THR A 203 24.52 -11.17 -27.86
C THR A 203 25.58 -11.04 -28.96
N VAL A 204 26.77 -11.60 -28.75
CA VAL A 204 27.85 -11.58 -29.75
C VAL A 204 27.45 -12.36 -31.01
N LEU A 205 26.86 -13.55 -30.85
CA LEU A 205 26.41 -14.36 -31.99
C LEU A 205 25.32 -13.66 -32.79
N CYS A 206 24.28 -13.15 -32.12
CA CYS A 206 23.18 -12.42 -32.76
C CYS A 206 23.68 -11.16 -33.47
N SER A 207 24.52 -10.37 -32.80
CA SER A 207 25.11 -9.16 -33.40
C SER A 207 25.99 -9.50 -34.61
N GLY A 208 26.76 -10.59 -34.55
CA GLY A 208 27.57 -11.07 -35.66
C GLY A 208 26.73 -11.50 -36.86
N VAL A 209 25.61 -12.20 -36.64
CA VAL A 209 24.67 -12.59 -37.70
C VAL A 209 24.03 -11.36 -38.34
N ILE A 210 23.57 -10.39 -37.54
CA ILE A 210 22.99 -9.14 -38.02
C ILE A 210 24.01 -8.36 -38.85
N LEU A 211 25.25 -8.23 -38.36
CA LEU A 211 26.33 -7.54 -39.07
C LEU A 211 26.68 -8.23 -40.38
N ALA A 212 26.80 -9.56 -40.38
CA ALA A 212 27.07 -10.33 -41.60
C ALA A 212 25.94 -10.14 -42.64
N ALA A 213 24.69 -10.13 -42.20
CA ALA A 213 23.55 -9.87 -43.06
C ALA A 213 23.56 -8.43 -43.61
N ALA A 214 23.85 -7.43 -42.77
CA ALA A 214 23.96 -6.03 -43.17
C ALA A 214 25.11 -5.83 -44.19
N CYS A 215 26.26 -6.45 -43.99
CA CYS A 215 27.38 -6.38 -44.94
C CYS A 215 27.06 -7.06 -46.28
N LYS A 216 26.28 -8.15 -46.26
CA LYS A 216 25.98 -8.94 -47.47
C LYS A 216 24.84 -8.36 -48.29
N TYR A 217 23.83 -7.77 -47.64
CA TYR A 217 22.58 -7.37 -48.28
C TYR A 217 22.27 -5.88 -48.15
N GLY A 218 23.00 -5.14 -47.31
CA GLY A 218 22.84 -3.70 -47.14
C GLY A 218 23.28 -2.95 -48.38
N HIS A 219 22.34 -2.29 -49.05
CA HIS A 219 22.64 -1.24 -50.02
C HIS A 219 22.77 0.07 -49.24
N PHE A 220 24.00 0.42 -48.88
CA PHE A 220 24.31 1.72 -48.31
C PHE A 220 24.49 2.72 -49.45
N PRO A 221 23.69 3.81 -49.51
CA PRO A 221 23.83 4.86 -50.52
C PRO A 221 25.10 5.70 -50.35
#